data_AF-A0AAW6HQ32-F1
#
_entry.id   AF-A0AAW6HQ32-F1
#
_cell.length_a   1.000
_cell.length_b   1.000
_cell.length_c   1.000
_cell.angle_alpha   90.00
_cell.angle_beta   90.00
_cell.angle_gamma   90.00
#
_symmetry.space_group_name_H-M   'P 1'
#
loop_
_entity.id
_entity.type
_entity.pdbx_description
1 polymer ?
#
loop_
_entity_poly.entity_id
_entity_poly.type
_entity_poly.pdbx_seq_one_letter_code
_entity_poly.pdbx_strand_id
1 'polypeptide(L)'
;MIKTKYLLKIFGLLTVYSFLGLIAVSCRSVKRIEYLDSSNGSYNPSKMDFNESNNPLIIGIKKELDLVLNNKRAILDSYADYSKIRSELEKAYTAAEVASSSNNVSVKELDDARKILEFALTKAEQDKDNFDKQHQNLVFVYKNLKDNLSNRIRILSSLNEDKYFGIKDVLEKYYLKAQKIINDSVDADDLTEDKINDINLKITNITSDLDSKKTNIDEYSEFKKFVIQNQNFNGSFIKNDTNNEEIVTYITSIANNNWKYAKRKIQNVNNNDLSKITDVSWIYDLRAQNSSNASYDLIFDYYGGSNATLWFPYKTYSSNQNINNLGLQYKLNDNQITDISSLISNATINEIKVAEINLTGLNFGNNKISFSVPQSKENPMIGNFFITLSNDEEYRNKVYDAIFGTEKNSLNENEVIVNFVKGYGIAKKVNMYQTLFTKRTSPINDMGDSTDQYVLGYLGNVTGAGDNNNVKFYTFYVNIPKTGRYNISGIINTGDRRGIYFWKDRFENNQNHAKFINLTSFNNWDKLKTFDSNDGDGSTSTSLQLTKGLNKIIVSGDSRNRDAPNLGNIKFTLKD
;
A
#
# COMPACT_ATOMS: atom_id res chain seq x y z
N MET A 1 -29.77 -23.39 72.74
CA MET A 1 -30.56 -22.79 71.64
C MET A 1 -29.78 -21.59 71.10
N ILE A 2 -29.31 -21.68 69.84
CA ILE A 2 -29.17 -20.61 68.81
C ILE A 2 -29.21 -19.14 69.36
N LYS A 3 -28.25 -18.23 69.11
CA LYS A 3 -27.76 -17.79 67.78
C LYS A 3 -26.42 -17.01 67.81
N THR A 4 -25.67 -17.16 66.73
CA THR A 4 -24.50 -16.35 66.31
C THR A 4 -24.84 -14.89 66.01
N LYS A 5 -23.86 -13.98 66.07
CA LYS A 5 -23.69 -12.90 65.07
C LYS A 5 -22.24 -12.38 65.00
N TYR A 6 -21.50 -12.83 63.98
CA TYR A 6 -20.33 -12.12 63.47
C TYR A 6 -20.80 -11.00 62.54
N LEU A 7 -20.08 -9.88 62.50
CA LEU A 7 -20.38 -8.75 61.61
C LEU A 7 -19.15 -8.46 60.74
N LEU A 8 -19.08 -9.17 59.61
CA LEU A 8 -18.08 -8.96 58.57
C LEU A 8 -18.52 -7.77 57.72
N LYS A 9 -17.74 -6.67 57.69
CA LYS A 9 -17.91 -5.60 56.71
C LYS A 9 -16.82 -5.70 55.65
N ILE A 10 -17.22 -5.93 54.41
CA ILE A 10 -16.33 -6.00 53.25
C ILE A 10 -16.25 -4.62 52.59
N PHE A 11 -15.07 -4.03 52.66
CA PHE A 11 -14.46 -3.22 51.58
C PHE A 11 -13.15 -3.97 51.28
N GLY A 12 -12.67 -4.13 50.05
CA GLY A 12 -12.81 -3.33 48.85
C GLY A 12 -11.37 -3.09 48.35
N LEU A 13 -11.00 -3.72 47.23
CA LEU A 13 -9.62 -3.95 46.76
C LEU A 13 -8.73 -4.80 47.70
N LEU A 14 -8.53 -6.07 47.35
CA LEU A 14 -7.40 -6.87 47.84
C LEU A 14 -6.41 -7.12 46.71
N THR A 15 -5.25 -6.47 46.80
CA THR A 15 -4.06 -6.80 46.01
C THR A 15 -3.45 -8.12 46.46
N VAL A 16 -2.83 -8.86 45.53
CA VAL A 16 -2.33 -10.25 45.66
C VAL A 16 -1.57 -10.57 46.97
N TYR A 17 -0.85 -9.59 47.55
CA TYR A 17 -0.16 -9.68 48.84
C TYR A 17 -1.00 -10.27 50.00
N SER A 18 -2.33 -10.16 49.98
CA SER A 18 -3.18 -10.65 51.07
C SER A 18 -3.27 -12.17 51.20
N PHE A 19 -3.10 -12.92 50.10
CA PHE A 19 -3.30 -14.37 50.12
C PHE A 19 -2.09 -15.14 50.67
N LEU A 20 -0.86 -14.73 50.31
CA LEU A 20 0.38 -15.27 50.89
C LEU A 20 0.46 -14.97 52.39
N GLY A 21 0.11 -13.75 52.80
CA GLY A 21 0.04 -13.36 54.20
C GLY A 21 -0.95 -14.18 55.04
N LEU A 22 -2.10 -14.59 54.47
CA LEU A 22 -3.04 -15.46 55.19
C LEU A 22 -2.47 -16.87 55.44
N ILE A 23 -1.76 -17.44 54.46
CA ILE A 23 -1.20 -18.80 54.56
C ILE A 23 -0.07 -18.85 55.61
N ALA A 24 0.84 -17.86 55.58
CA ALA A 24 1.91 -17.72 56.56
C ALA A 24 1.40 -17.51 58.01
N VAL A 25 0.21 -16.91 58.17
CA VAL A 25 -0.45 -16.75 59.48
C VAL A 25 -1.16 -18.04 59.92
N SER A 26 -1.79 -18.80 59.00
CA SER A 26 -2.45 -20.06 59.38
C SER A 26 -1.49 -21.10 59.96
N CYS A 27 -0.31 -21.30 59.35
CA CYS A 27 0.67 -22.29 59.83
C CYS A 27 1.34 -21.93 61.16
N ARG A 28 1.28 -20.67 61.61
CA ARG A 28 1.87 -20.23 62.90
C ARG A 28 0.94 -20.39 64.10
N SER A 29 -0.32 -20.77 63.91
CA SER A 29 -1.37 -20.65 64.93
C SER A 29 -1.76 -21.94 65.66
N VAL A 30 -1.27 -23.12 65.25
CA VAL A 30 -1.49 -24.37 65.98
C VAL A 30 -0.42 -24.54 67.06
N LYS A 31 -0.74 -24.13 68.29
CA LYS A 31 0.06 -24.48 69.47
C LYS A 31 0.16 -26.00 69.58
N ARG A 32 1.39 -26.51 69.59
CA ARG A 32 1.72 -27.89 69.98
C ARG A 32 1.00 -28.23 71.29
N ILE A 33 0.12 -29.22 71.26
CA ILE A 33 -0.43 -29.83 72.47
C ILE A 33 0.66 -30.74 73.04
N GLU A 34 1.44 -30.22 73.98
CA GLU A 34 2.33 -31.06 74.79
C GLU A 34 1.47 -31.81 75.81
N TYR A 35 1.23 -33.09 75.53
CA TYR A 35 0.74 -34.02 76.55
C TYR A 35 1.88 -34.25 77.55
N LEU A 36 1.73 -33.67 78.74
CA LEU A 36 2.57 -33.97 79.89
C LEU A 36 2.36 -35.43 80.30
N ASP A 37 3.46 -36.17 80.42
CA ASP A 37 3.49 -37.52 80.98
C ASP A 37 3.23 -37.47 82.49
N SER A 38 2.29 -38.27 82.98
CA SER A 38 2.03 -38.44 84.41
C SER A 38 1.57 -39.85 84.78
N SER A 39 2.55 -40.75 84.90
CA SER A 39 2.65 -41.82 85.91
C SER A 39 1.63 -42.98 85.97
N ASN A 40 2.19 -44.19 85.99
CA ASN A 40 1.74 -45.39 86.70
C ASN A 40 0.40 -46.05 86.32
N GLY A 41 0.48 -47.03 85.42
CA GLY A 41 -0.49 -48.11 85.27
C GLY A 41 0.10 -49.29 84.48
N SER A 42 0.26 -50.45 85.13
CA SER A 42 0.76 -51.67 84.47
C SER A 42 -0.27 -52.21 83.47
N TYR A 43 0.12 -52.46 82.21
CA TYR A 43 -0.66 -53.33 81.32
C TYR A 43 0.21 -54.12 80.32
N ASN A 44 -0.30 -55.29 79.93
CA ASN A 44 0.40 -56.40 79.27
C ASN A 44 0.42 -56.23 77.73
N PRO A 45 1.46 -56.65 76.98
CA PRO A 45 1.56 -56.37 75.56
C PRO A 45 0.84 -57.45 74.72
N SER A 46 -0.32 -57.13 74.16
CA SER A 46 -0.96 -57.96 73.12
C SER A 46 -1.92 -57.15 72.25
N LYS A 47 -1.60 -57.05 70.96
CA LYS A 47 -2.46 -56.56 69.86
C LYS A 47 -3.18 -55.21 70.08
N MET A 48 -2.50 -54.12 69.74
CA MET A 48 -3.18 -52.99 69.10
C MET A 48 -2.76 -52.91 67.64
N ASP A 49 -3.75 -53.03 66.77
CA ASP A 49 -3.63 -52.77 65.34
C ASP A 49 -3.56 -51.25 65.14
N PHE A 50 -2.33 -50.71 65.15
CA PHE A 50 -2.08 -49.30 64.90
C PHE A 50 -2.30 -48.99 63.42
N ASN A 51 -3.56 -48.84 63.04
CA ASN A 51 -3.94 -48.22 61.78
C ASN A 51 -3.59 -46.71 61.87
N GLU A 52 -2.38 -46.36 61.45
CA GLU A 52 -1.81 -45.00 61.57
C GLU A 52 -2.71 -43.91 60.97
N SER A 53 -3.58 -44.26 60.01
CA SER A 53 -4.52 -43.34 59.35
C SER A 53 -5.45 -42.57 60.30
N ASN A 54 -5.69 -43.06 61.53
CA ASN A 54 -6.52 -42.38 62.54
C ASN A 54 -5.73 -41.55 63.57
N ASN A 55 -4.43 -41.33 63.38
CA ASN A 55 -3.62 -40.51 64.28
C ASN A 55 -4.07 -39.02 64.23
N PRO A 56 -4.46 -38.38 65.37
CA PRO A 56 -4.90 -36.99 65.40
C PRO A 56 -3.88 -35.98 64.83
N LEU A 57 -2.57 -36.27 64.95
CA LEU A 57 -1.51 -35.44 64.37
C LEU A 57 -1.50 -35.52 62.84
N ILE A 58 -1.71 -36.71 62.27
CA ILE A 58 -1.82 -36.91 60.81
C ILE A 58 -3.04 -36.16 60.29
N ILE A 59 -4.18 -36.27 60.97
CA ILE A 59 -5.42 -35.54 60.60
C ILE A 59 -5.20 -34.01 60.64
N GLY A 60 -4.50 -33.51 61.67
CA GLY A 60 -4.17 -32.09 61.79
C GLY A 60 -3.28 -31.59 60.65
N ILE A 61 -2.16 -32.28 60.39
CA ILE A 61 -1.19 -31.89 59.35
C ILE A 61 -1.82 -32.02 57.96
N LYS A 62 -2.59 -33.08 57.66
CA LYS A 62 -3.31 -33.19 56.37
C LYS A 62 -4.25 -32.01 56.15
N LYS A 63 -5.00 -31.59 57.17
CA LYS A 63 -5.90 -30.42 57.09
C LYS A 63 -5.17 -29.09 56.85
N GLU A 64 -3.99 -28.90 57.44
CA GLU A 64 -3.13 -27.74 57.13
C GLU A 64 -2.66 -27.79 55.67
N LEU A 65 -2.16 -28.96 55.23
CA LEU A 65 -1.66 -29.16 53.88
C LEU A 65 -2.76 -28.94 52.84
N ASP A 66 -3.94 -29.52 53.03
CA ASP A 66 -5.10 -29.40 52.15
C ASP A 66 -5.51 -27.93 51.95
N LEU A 67 -5.42 -27.08 52.97
CA LEU A 67 -5.72 -25.65 52.86
C LEU A 67 -4.73 -24.94 51.90
N VAL A 68 -3.47 -25.35 51.88
CA VAL A 68 -2.45 -24.82 50.96
C VAL A 68 -2.59 -25.44 49.56
N LEU A 69 -2.85 -26.75 49.47
CA LEU A 69 -3.04 -27.48 48.20
C LEU A 69 -4.27 -26.97 47.43
N ASN A 70 -5.38 -26.67 48.12
CA ASN A 70 -6.57 -26.10 47.50
C ASN A 70 -6.32 -24.74 46.82
N ASN A 71 -5.25 -24.03 47.21
CA ASN A 71 -4.83 -22.76 46.60
C ASN A 71 -3.71 -22.92 45.55
N LYS A 72 -3.19 -24.14 45.31
CA LYS A 72 -2.08 -24.46 44.39
C LYS A 72 -2.20 -23.73 43.05
N ARG A 73 -3.36 -23.80 42.41
CA ARG A 73 -3.58 -23.16 41.09
C ARG A 73 -3.40 -21.65 41.15
N ALA A 74 -4.09 -20.96 42.06
CA ALA A 74 -4.02 -19.50 42.17
C ALA A 74 -2.61 -19.02 42.52
N ILE A 75 -1.87 -19.80 43.31
CA ILE A 75 -0.49 -19.50 43.68
C ILE A 75 0.46 -19.72 42.49
N LEU A 76 0.40 -20.87 41.81
CA LEU A 76 1.22 -21.12 40.61
C LEU A 76 0.90 -20.14 39.47
N ASP A 77 -0.36 -19.74 39.30
CA ASP A 77 -0.80 -18.72 38.33
C ASP A 77 -0.20 -17.33 38.67
N SER A 78 0.09 -17.03 39.94
CA SER A 78 0.78 -15.78 40.34
C SER A 78 2.27 -15.74 39.95
N TYR A 79 2.87 -16.91 39.68
CA TYR A 79 4.23 -17.07 39.13
C TYR A 79 4.21 -17.45 37.64
N ALA A 80 3.11 -17.23 36.91
CA ALA A 80 2.99 -17.63 35.51
C ALA A 80 4.07 -17.02 34.59
N ASP A 81 4.55 -15.81 34.92
CA ASP A 81 5.60 -15.10 34.18
C ASP A 81 7.03 -15.51 34.61
N TYR A 82 7.20 -16.37 35.62
CA TYR A 82 8.48 -16.78 36.22
C TYR A 82 8.63 -18.31 36.17
N SER A 83 9.10 -18.84 35.05
CA SER A 83 9.07 -20.29 34.78
C SER A 83 9.92 -21.10 35.76
N LYS A 84 11.08 -20.59 36.19
CA LYS A 84 12.00 -21.31 37.08
C LYS A 84 11.43 -21.37 38.49
N ILE A 85 10.99 -20.20 38.99
CA ILE A 85 10.37 -20.07 40.32
C ILE A 85 9.11 -20.95 40.39
N ARG A 86 8.26 -20.89 39.35
CA ARG A 86 7.07 -21.72 39.22
C ARG A 86 7.39 -23.21 39.18
N SER A 87 8.43 -23.63 38.44
CA SER A 87 8.82 -25.04 38.33
C SER A 87 9.36 -25.61 39.65
N GLU A 88 10.14 -24.85 40.42
CA GLU A 88 10.57 -25.27 41.75
C GLU A 88 9.39 -25.40 42.71
N LEU A 89 8.48 -24.42 42.69
CA LEU A 89 7.28 -24.43 43.54
C LEU A 89 6.32 -25.57 43.17
N GLU A 90 6.15 -25.86 41.87
CA GLU A 90 5.31 -26.97 41.37
C GLU A 90 5.85 -28.34 41.81
N LYS A 91 7.18 -28.55 41.84
CA LYS A 91 7.80 -29.77 42.40
C LYS A 91 7.48 -29.94 43.89
N ALA A 92 7.54 -28.85 44.68
CA ALA A 92 7.20 -28.88 46.09
C ALA A 92 5.71 -29.20 46.32
N TYR A 93 4.82 -28.62 45.49
CA TYR A 93 3.39 -28.96 45.49
C TYR A 93 3.15 -30.44 45.16
N THR A 94 3.79 -30.99 44.13
CA THR A 94 3.65 -32.40 43.77
C THR A 94 4.13 -33.33 44.89
N ALA A 95 5.26 -33.01 45.55
CA ALA A 95 5.73 -33.78 46.70
C ALA A 95 4.74 -33.75 47.88
N ALA A 96 4.14 -32.60 48.16
CA ALA A 96 3.12 -32.43 49.19
C ALA A 96 1.81 -33.18 48.86
N GLU A 97 1.36 -33.16 47.60
CA GLU A 97 0.19 -33.94 47.14
C GLU A 97 0.39 -35.45 47.33
N VAL A 98 1.58 -35.97 46.98
CA VAL A 98 1.95 -37.39 47.18
C VAL A 98 1.98 -37.77 48.67
N ALA A 99 2.51 -36.89 49.53
CA ALA A 99 2.50 -37.11 50.97
C ALA A 99 1.07 -37.09 51.57
N SER A 100 0.22 -36.13 51.19
CA SER A 100 -1.17 -36.04 51.71
C SER A 100 -2.03 -37.22 51.27
N SER A 101 -1.90 -37.66 50.01
CA SER A 101 -2.68 -38.76 49.44
C SER A 101 -2.22 -40.15 49.90
N SER A 102 -1.07 -40.27 50.56
CA SER A 102 -0.55 -41.54 51.04
C SER A 102 -1.33 -42.06 52.27
N ASN A 103 -1.67 -43.36 52.22
CA ASN A 103 -2.44 -44.05 53.27
C ASN A 103 -1.60 -44.45 54.49
N ASN A 104 -0.30 -44.74 54.28
CA ASN A 104 0.64 -45.22 55.30
C ASN A 104 1.81 -44.25 55.48
N VAL A 105 1.53 -42.94 55.46
CA VAL A 105 2.54 -41.90 55.65
C VAL A 105 2.77 -41.65 57.14
N SER A 106 4.03 -41.65 57.59
CA SER A 106 4.33 -41.36 58.99
C SER A 106 4.10 -39.88 59.32
N VAL A 107 3.88 -39.58 60.62
CA VAL A 107 3.76 -38.19 61.11
C VAL A 107 4.96 -37.34 60.67
N LYS A 108 6.16 -37.93 60.66
CA LYS A 108 7.40 -37.23 60.29
C LYS A 108 7.43 -36.88 58.80
N GLU A 109 7.15 -37.84 57.92
CA GLU A 109 7.16 -37.62 56.46
C GLU A 109 6.13 -36.57 56.05
N LEU A 110 4.96 -36.56 56.70
CA LEU A 110 3.91 -35.59 56.42
C LEU A 110 4.25 -34.18 56.94
N ASP A 111 4.85 -34.07 58.13
CA ASP A 111 5.32 -32.78 58.67
C ASP A 111 6.54 -32.24 57.90
N ASP A 112 7.44 -33.11 57.45
CA ASP A 112 8.58 -32.74 56.60
C ASP A 112 8.10 -32.28 55.20
N ALA A 113 7.12 -32.95 54.59
CA ALA A 113 6.48 -32.49 53.35
C ALA A 113 5.80 -31.11 53.51
N ARG A 114 5.12 -30.87 54.64
CA ARG A 114 4.55 -29.56 54.98
C ARG A 114 5.61 -28.47 55.06
N LYS A 115 6.70 -28.70 55.81
CA LYS A 115 7.82 -27.74 55.93
C LYS A 115 8.49 -27.46 54.59
N ILE A 116 8.65 -28.48 53.73
CA ILE A 116 9.21 -28.32 52.39
C ILE A 116 8.33 -27.40 51.54
N LEU A 117 7.00 -27.56 51.59
CA LEU A 117 6.07 -26.68 50.88
C LEU A 117 6.05 -25.26 51.46
N GLU A 118 6.01 -25.10 52.78
CA GLU A 118 6.10 -23.80 53.47
C GLU A 118 7.41 -23.04 53.11
N PHE A 119 8.53 -23.76 53.08
CA PHE A 119 9.82 -23.23 52.67
C PHE A 119 9.83 -22.84 51.19
N ALA A 120 9.32 -23.70 50.30
CA ALA A 120 9.25 -23.42 48.86
C ALA A 120 8.36 -22.21 48.54
N LEU A 121 7.24 -22.03 49.25
CA LEU A 121 6.38 -20.85 49.14
C LEU A 121 7.12 -19.56 49.56
N THR A 122 7.78 -19.61 50.71
CA THR A 122 8.57 -18.48 51.24
C THR A 122 9.73 -18.13 50.30
N LYS A 123 10.42 -19.14 49.77
CA LYS A 123 11.52 -18.99 48.82
C LYS A 123 11.02 -18.39 47.50
N ALA A 124 9.90 -18.88 46.95
CA ALA A 124 9.35 -18.36 45.69
C ALA A 124 8.98 -16.88 45.78
N GLU A 125 8.42 -16.44 46.91
CA GLU A 125 8.13 -15.02 47.16
C GLU A 125 9.44 -14.20 47.21
N GLN A 126 10.44 -14.66 47.97
CA GLN A 126 11.75 -14.00 48.08
C GLN A 126 12.50 -13.93 46.75
N ASP A 127 12.57 -15.03 46.00
CA ASP A 127 13.30 -15.11 44.73
C ASP A 127 12.67 -14.18 43.68
N LYS A 128 11.34 -14.13 43.62
CA LYS A 128 10.62 -13.19 42.75
C LYS A 128 10.88 -11.74 43.17
N ASP A 129 10.82 -11.44 44.47
CA ASP A 129 11.10 -10.10 44.98
C ASP A 129 12.55 -9.65 44.73
N ASN A 130 13.51 -10.58 44.77
CA ASN A 130 14.90 -10.31 44.46
C ASN A 130 15.11 -10.10 42.96
N PHE A 131 14.50 -10.94 42.12
CA PHE A 131 14.52 -10.80 40.66
C PHE A 131 13.92 -9.45 40.23
N ASP A 132 12.72 -9.10 40.72
CA ASP A 132 12.05 -7.83 40.44
C ASP A 132 12.93 -6.63 40.81
N LYS A 133 13.65 -6.69 41.93
CA LYS A 133 14.56 -5.62 42.39
C LYS A 133 15.84 -5.52 41.57
N GLN A 134 16.39 -6.64 41.11
CA GLN A 134 17.63 -6.69 40.31
C GLN A 134 17.39 -6.39 38.83
N HIS A 135 16.18 -6.68 38.32
CA HIS A 135 15.84 -6.62 36.90
C HIS A 135 14.64 -5.70 36.61
N GLN A 136 14.51 -4.59 37.35
CA GLN A 136 13.37 -3.65 37.28
C GLN A 136 13.01 -3.24 35.84
N ASN A 137 13.99 -2.86 35.03
CA ASN A 137 13.78 -2.46 33.63
C ASN A 137 13.26 -3.64 32.78
N LEU A 138 13.89 -4.82 32.89
CA LEU A 138 13.48 -6.03 32.17
C LEU A 138 12.01 -6.37 32.46
N VAL A 139 11.62 -6.34 33.74
CA VAL A 139 10.25 -6.58 34.19
C VAL A 139 9.28 -5.50 33.68
N PHE A 140 9.70 -4.23 33.62
CA PHE A 140 8.91 -3.14 33.05
C PHE A 140 8.68 -3.33 31.53
N VAL A 141 9.74 -3.60 30.76
CA VAL A 141 9.61 -3.75 29.30
C VAL A 141 8.87 -5.04 28.92
N TYR A 142 8.98 -6.11 29.73
CA TYR A 142 8.21 -7.34 29.60
C TYR A 142 6.70 -7.10 29.83
N LYS A 143 6.32 -6.28 30.83
CA LYS A 143 4.92 -5.86 31.03
C LYS A 143 4.38 -5.07 29.82
N ASN A 144 5.15 -4.11 29.31
CA ASN A 144 4.78 -3.37 28.10
C ASN A 144 4.60 -4.30 26.88
N LEU A 145 5.40 -5.37 26.78
CA LEU A 145 5.25 -6.39 25.73
C LEU A 145 3.93 -7.17 25.87
N LYS A 146 3.51 -7.51 27.10
CA LYS A 146 2.20 -8.14 27.35
C LYS A 146 1.04 -7.21 26.99
N ASP A 147 1.13 -5.92 27.32
CA ASP A 147 0.10 -4.93 26.99
C ASP A 147 -0.02 -4.71 25.48
N ASN A 148 1.12 -4.63 24.78
CA ASN A 148 1.17 -4.62 23.30
C ASN A 148 0.53 -5.89 22.70
N LEU A 149 0.88 -7.08 23.22
CA LEU A 149 0.35 -8.35 22.74
C LEU A 149 -1.16 -8.50 22.99
N SER A 150 -1.69 -7.95 24.07
CA SER A 150 -3.15 -7.93 24.35
C SER A 150 -3.97 -7.23 23.26
N ASN A 151 -3.36 -6.25 22.57
CA ASN A 151 -3.99 -5.51 21.48
C ASN A 151 -3.91 -6.22 20.12
N ARG A 152 -3.14 -7.32 20.00
CA ARG A 152 -2.88 -8.04 18.73
C ARG A 152 -4.16 -8.31 17.93
N ILE A 153 -5.16 -8.95 18.54
CA ILE A 153 -6.37 -9.39 17.84
C ILE A 153 -7.10 -8.18 17.26
N ARG A 154 -7.36 -7.16 18.10
CA ARG A 154 -8.02 -5.91 17.69
C ARG A 154 -7.31 -5.22 16.52
N ILE A 155 -5.98 -5.16 16.57
CA ILE A 155 -5.17 -4.49 15.54
C ILE A 155 -5.14 -5.32 14.25
N LEU A 156 -4.86 -6.61 14.29
CA LEU A 156 -4.80 -7.46 13.10
C LEU A 156 -6.18 -7.58 12.41
N SER A 157 -7.28 -7.59 13.17
CA SER A 157 -8.65 -7.54 12.61
C SER A 157 -8.96 -6.23 11.87
N SER A 158 -8.27 -5.12 12.17
CA SER A 158 -8.43 -3.84 11.46
C SER A 158 -7.70 -3.77 10.11
N LEU A 159 -6.99 -4.85 9.74
CA LEU A 159 -6.16 -5.01 8.55
C LEU A 159 -6.61 -6.22 7.70
N ASN A 160 -7.90 -6.53 7.72
CA ASN A 160 -8.45 -7.71 7.03
C ASN A 160 -8.70 -7.51 5.52
N GLU A 161 -8.64 -6.29 4.99
CA GLU A 161 -8.66 -6.04 3.54
C GLU A 161 -7.31 -6.43 2.92
N ASP A 162 -7.32 -7.17 1.80
CA ASP A 162 -6.11 -7.74 1.17
C ASP A 162 -5.02 -6.70 0.87
N LYS A 163 -5.40 -5.47 0.51
CA LYS A 163 -4.46 -4.36 0.27
C LYS A 163 -3.55 -4.06 1.47
N TYR A 164 -4.01 -4.29 2.72
CA TYR A 164 -3.22 -4.06 3.92
C TYR A 164 -2.33 -5.26 4.32
N PHE A 165 -2.23 -6.30 3.49
CA PHE A 165 -1.46 -7.51 3.77
C PHE A 165 -0.02 -7.22 4.26
N GLY A 166 0.67 -6.24 3.66
CA GLY A 166 2.02 -5.84 4.08
C GLY A 166 2.12 -5.39 5.53
N ILE A 167 1.21 -4.51 5.96
CA ILE A 167 1.14 -4.04 7.36
C ILE A 167 0.85 -5.22 8.30
N LYS A 168 -0.07 -6.11 7.89
CA LYS A 168 -0.50 -7.27 8.65
C LYS A 168 0.63 -8.29 8.84
N ASP A 169 1.33 -8.66 7.77
CA ASP A 169 2.45 -9.61 7.79
C ASP A 169 3.59 -9.13 8.70
N VAL A 170 4.01 -7.87 8.55
CA VAL A 170 5.08 -7.29 9.37
C VAL A 170 4.68 -7.24 10.85
N LEU A 171 3.44 -6.86 11.18
CA LEU A 171 2.94 -6.89 12.56
C LEU A 171 2.86 -8.31 13.11
N GLU A 172 2.30 -9.26 12.36
CA GLU A 172 2.15 -10.66 12.78
C GLU A 172 3.52 -11.29 13.09
N LYS A 173 4.54 -11.02 12.26
CA LYS A 173 5.93 -11.43 12.49
C LYS A 173 6.50 -10.92 13.82
N TYR A 174 6.18 -9.70 14.24
CA TYR A 174 6.61 -9.16 15.55
C TYR A 174 5.75 -9.67 16.70
N TYR A 175 4.44 -9.82 16.53
CA TYR A 175 3.58 -10.43 17.53
C TYR A 175 3.91 -11.90 17.82
N LEU A 176 4.34 -12.68 16.81
CA LEU A 176 4.81 -14.06 17.00
C LEU A 176 6.12 -14.10 17.81
N LYS A 177 7.05 -13.16 17.57
CA LYS A 177 8.25 -13.01 18.40
C LYS A 177 7.92 -12.60 19.83
N ALA A 178 6.99 -11.66 20.01
CA ALA A 178 6.49 -11.24 21.31
C ALA A 178 5.87 -12.43 22.07
N GLN A 179 4.97 -13.18 21.42
CA GLN A 179 4.34 -14.37 22.00
C GLN A 179 5.38 -15.41 22.44
N LYS A 180 6.45 -15.62 21.65
CA LYS A 180 7.53 -16.53 22.05
C LYS A 180 8.20 -16.07 23.35
N ILE A 181 8.57 -14.79 23.47
CA ILE A 181 9.17 -14.24 24.71
C ILE A 181 8.21 -14.38 25.91
N ILE A 182 6.91 -14.12 25.73
CA ILE A 182 5.96 -14.29 26.83
C ILE A 182 5.86 -15.76 27.25
N ASN A 183 5.88 -16.70 26.31
CA ASN A 183 5.88 -18.15 26.59
C ASN A 183 7.20 -18.65 27.22
N ASP A 184 8.34 -18.07 26.83
CA ASP A 184 9.66 -18.41 27.37
C ASP A 184 9.86 -17.86 28.80
N SER A 185 8.99 -16.93 29.26
CA SER A 185 8.94 -16.28 30.59
C SER A 185 10.04 -15.22 30.87
N VAL A 186 9.86 -14.38 31.90
CA VAL A 186 10.75 -13.23 32.17
C VAL A 186 12.10 -13.62 32.78
N ASP A 187 12.17 -14.78 33.45
CA ASP A 187 13.37 -15.31 34.12
C ASP A 187 14.20 -16.28 33.25
N ALA A 188 13.94 -16.32 31.94
CA ALA A 188 14.73 -17.10 30.98
C ALA A 188 16.17 -16.58 30.82
N ASP A 189 17.15 -17.48 30.81
CA ASP A 189 18.59 -17.14 30.83
C ASP A 189 19.07 -16.25 29.67
N ASP A 190 18.50 -16.47 28.48
CA ASP A 190 18.88 -15.73 27.27
C ASP A 190 18.09 -14.42 27.09
N LEU A 191 17.14 -14.07 27.97
CA LEU A 191 16.28 -12.92 27.78
C LEU A 191 16.97 -11.63 28.25
N THR A 192 16.98 -10.60 27.39
CA THR A 192 17.61 -9.31 27.68
C THR A 192 16.64 -8.16 27.42
N GLU A 193 16.85 -7.04 28.12
CA GLU A 193 16.06 -5.82 27.96
C GLU A 193 16.04 -5.37 26.49
N ASP A 194 17.19 -5.36 25.82
CA ASP A 194 17.33 -4.97 24.40
C ASP A 194 16.47 -5.80 23.45
N LYS A 195 16.39 -7.13 23.66
CA LYS A 195 15.57 -8.03 22.83
C LYS A 195 14.09 -7.69 22.93
N ILE A 196 13.63 -7.31 24.12
CA ILE A 196 12.23 -6.91 24.36
C ILE A 196 11.97 -5.50 23.81
N ASN A 197 12.88 -4.57 24.06
CA ASN A 197 12.78 -3.19 23.59
C ASN A 197 12.74 -3.11 22.05
N ASP A 198 13.59 -3.87 21.34
CA ASP A 198 13.55 -3.95 19.87
C ASP A 198 12.17 -4.34 19.33
N ILE A 199 11.54 -5.35 19.94
CA ILE A 199 10.22 -5.85 19.52
C ILE A 199 9.10 -4.87 19.90
N ASN A 200 9.13 -4.32 21.12
CA ASN A 200 8.19 -3.28 21.55
C ASN A 200 8.24 -2.07 20.61
N LEU A 201 9.43 -1.52 20.37
CA LEU A 201 9.62 -0.39 19.46
C LEU A 201 9.10 -0.70 18.05
N LYS A 202 9.36 -1.91 17.52
CA LYS A 202 8.88 -2.30 16.19
C LYS A 202 7.36 -2.47 16.11
N ILE A 203 6.70 -2.95 17.17
CA ILE A 203 5.24 -2.97 17.24
C ILE A 203 4.72 -1.52 17.32
N THR A 204 5.19 -0.72 18.28
CA THR A 204 4.72 0.66 18.51
C THR A 204 4.96 1.57 17.30
N ASN A 205 6.08 1.45 16.59
CA ASN A 205 6.39 2.24 15.38
C ASN A 205 5.52 1.88 14.16
N ILE A 206 4.75 0.79 14.21
CA ILE A 206 3.78 0.42 13.16
C ILE A 206 2.35 0.74 13.62
N THR A 207 2.06 0.65 14.92
CA THR A 207 0.71 0.85 15.46
C THR A 207 0.39 2.31 15.79
N SER A 208 1.38 3.16 16.04
CA SER A 208 1.19 4.58 16.41
C SER A 208 0.71 5.48 15.27
N ASP A 209 1.01 5.13 14.02
CA ASP A 209 0.65 5.84 12.78
C ASP A 209 -0.11 4.91 11.81
N LEU A 210 -0.76 3.88 12.34
CA LEU A 210 -1.40 2.82 11.57
C LEU A 210 -2.37 3.35 10.50
N ASP A 211 -3.16 4.36 10.84
CA ASP A 211 -4.12 4.98 9.91
C ASP A 211 -3.40 5.72 8.77
N SER A 212 -2.27 6.39 9.03
CA SER A 212 -1.45 7.01 7.98
C SER A 212 -0.83 5.96 7.04
N LYS A 213 -0.38 4.81 7.59
CA LYS A 213 0.09 3.67 6.78
C LYS A 213 -1.04 3.06 5.93
N LYS A 214 -2.28 3.02 6.44
CA LYS A 214 -3.46 2.58 5.68
C LYS A 214 -3.81 3.57 4.56
N THR A 215 -3.90 4.86 4.86
CA THR A 215 -4.14 5.92 3.85
C THR A 215 -3.08 5.91 2.76
N ASN A 216 -1.80 5.72 3.10
CA ASN A 216 -0.73 5.56 2.11
C ASN A 216 -1.06 4.43 1.11
N ILE A 217 -1.61 3.31 1.57
CA ILE A 217 -1.95 2.16 0.73
C ILE A 217 -3.27 2.32 -0.03
N ASP A 218 -4.23 3.08 0.53
CA ASP A 218 -5.42 3.48 -0.20
C ASP A 218 -5.08 4.30 -1.46
N GLU A 219 -3.99 5.09 -1.46
CA GLU A 219 -3.49 5.78 -2.67
C GLU A 219 -3.02 4.83 -3.79
N TYR A 220 -2.68 3.56 -3.48
CA TYR A 220 -2.29 2.55 -4.48
C TYR A 220 -3.45 1.62 -4.86
N SER A 221 -4.62 1.74 -4.22
CA SER A 221 -5.79 0.87 -4.44
C SER A 221 -6.40 0.99 -5.85
N GLU A 222 -6.10 2.07 -6.56
CA GLU A 222 -6.32 2.19 -8.01
C GLU A 222 -4.98 2.29 -8.74
N PHE A 223 -4.22 3.35 -8.46
CA PHE A 223 -2.82 3.54 -8.78
C PHE A 223 -2.35 4.82 -8.08
N LYS A 224 -1.08 4.88 -7.66
CA LYS A 224 -0.45 6.15 -7.30
C LYS A 224 0.30 6.72 -8.50
N LYS A 225 -0.08 7.92 -8.94
CA LYS A 225 0.54 8.63 -10.07
C LYS A 225 1.68 9.53 -9.59
N PHE A 226 2.82 9.41 -10.26
CA PHE A 226 4.01 10.21 -10.02
C PHE A 226 4.34 11.04 -11.27
N VAL A 227 4.00 12.32 -11.19
CA VAL A 227 4.31 13.32 -12.23
C VAL A 227 5.81 13.57 -12.28
N ILE A 228 6.39 13.69 -13.47
CA ILE A 228 7.83 13.98 -13.63
C ILE A 228 8.18 15.35 -13.02
N GLN A 229 9.25 15.39 -12.22
CA GLN A 229 9.73 16.59 -11.53
C GLN A 229 11.21 16.88 -11.82
N ASN A 230 11.60 18.15 -11.93
CA ASN A 230 12.99 18.54 -12.25
C ASN A 230 14.00 18.15 -11.16
N GLN A 231 13.59 18.22 -9.89
CA GLN A 231 14.44 17.93 -8.72
C GLN A 231 14.77 16.44 -8.55
N ASN A 232 14.07 15.55 -9.26
CA ASN A 232 14.28 14.11 -9.21
C ASN A 232 15.40 13.64 -10.17
N PHE A 233 16.01 14.55 -10.94
CA PHE A 233 17.09 14.24 -11.87
C PHE A 233 18.46 14.47 -11.22
N ASN A 234 19.31 13.44 -11.23
CA ASN A 234 20.64 13.47 -10.62
C ASN A 234 21.74 13.35 -11.67
N GLY A 235 22.91 13.92 -11.36
CA GLY A 235 24.08 13.89 -12.24
C GLY A 235 24.04 14.94 -13.36
N SER A 236 25.00 14.82 -14.30
CA SER A 236 25.13 15.71 -15.46
C SER A 236 24.66 14.99 -16.72
N PHE A 237 23.79 15.64 -17.49
CA PHE A 237 23.12 15.07 -18.67
C PHE A 237 23.73 15.61 -19.96
N ILE A 238 23.70 14.82 -21.04
CA ILE A 238 24.10 15.31 -22.37
C ILE A 238 23.17 16.46 -22.78
N LYS A 239 23.74 17.54 -23.34
CA LYS A 239 22.94 18.58 -23.99
C LYS A 239 22.42 18.07 -25.34
N ASN A 240 21.11 17.99 -25.49
CA ASN A 240 20.48 17.70 -26.77
C ASN A 240 20.18 18.99 -27.54
N ASP A 241 20.91 19.20 -28.63
CA ASP A 241 20.52 20.12 -29.71
C ASP A 241 19.49 19.43 -30.63
N THR A 242 18.31 19.10 -30.10
CA THR A 242 17.23 18.51 -30.92
C THR A 242 16.50 19.57 -31.73
N ASN A 243 17.01 19.84 -32.93
CA ASN A 243 16.29 20.50 -34.02
C ASN A 243 15.18 19.59 -34.64
N ASN A 244 14.68 18.58 -33.92
CA ASN A 244 13.84 17.52 -34.48
C ASN A 244 12.37 17.95 -34.66
N GLU A 245 11.83 17.64 -35.84
CA GLU A 245 10.60 18.24 -36.38
C GLU A 245 9.29 17.57 -35.91
N GLU A 246 9.36 16.43 -35.20
CA GLU A 246 8.19 15.72 -34.65
C GLU A 246 8.09 15.88 -33.12
N ILE A 247 7.92 17.14 -32.71
CA ILE A 247 7.72 17.55 -31.32
C ILE A 247 6.42 16.96 -30.75
N VAL A 248 6.50 16.32 -29.57
CA VAL A 248 5.28 16.00 -28.81
C VAL A 248 4.60 17.30 -28.39
N THR A 249 3.39 17.52 -28.90
CA THR A 249 2.52 18.69 -28.74
C THR A 249 2.76 19.60 -27.53
N TYR A 250 2.80 20.90 -27.82
CA TYR A 250 2.57 22.01 -26.87
C TYR A 250 3.74 22.34 -25.94
N ILE A 251 4.94 22.54 -26.53
CA ILE A 251 6.05 23.26 -25.91
C ILE A 251 6.28 24.53 -26.74
N THR A 252 5.79 25.69 -26.27
CA THR A 252 6.13 26.96 -26.91
C THR A 252 7.61 27.28 -26.68
N SER A 253 8.32 27.37 -27.81
CA SER A 253 9.78 27.54 -27.99
C SER A 253 10.68 26.46 -27.35
N ILE A 254 11.31 25.64 -28.21
CA ILE A 254 12.53 24.85 -27.89
C ILE A 254 13.79 25.73 -28.11
N ALA A 255 13.68 27.05 -28.00
CA ALA A 255 14.74 28.00 -28.35
C ALA A 255 15.87 28.13 -27.29
N ASN A 256 16.01 27.15 -26.39
CA ASN A 256 16.99 27.14 -25.30
C ASN A 256 17.44 25.70 -25.01
N ASN A 257 18.68 25.34 -25.34
CA ASN A 257 19.08 23.95 -25.64
C ASN A 257 19.56 23.11 -24.42
N ASN A 258 18.76 22.98 -23.35
CA ASN A 258 19.17 22.23 -22.12
C ASN A 258 18.06 21.37 -21.45
N TRP A 259 17.16 20.72 -22.20
CA TRP A 259 15.97 20.05 -21.62
C TRP A 259 16.11 18.51 -21.53
N LYS A 260 16.44 18.01 -20.34
CA LYS A 260 16.37 16.57 -19.97
C LYS A 260 14.92 16.05 -19.85
N TYR A 261 13.97 16.95 -19.61
CA TYR A 261 12.53 16.68 -19.56
C TYR A 261 11.75 17.90 -20.06
N ALA A 262 10.48 17.73 -20.43
CA ALA A 262 9.55 18.83 -20.64
C ALA A 262 8.15 18.48 -20.12
N LYS A 263 7.36 19.53 -19.83
CA LYS A 263 5.96 19.44 -19.44
C LYS A 263 5.10 20.14 -20.50
N ARG A 264 3.94 19.57 -20.82
CA ARG A 264 2.94 20.18 -21.70
C ARG A 264 2.55 21.57 -21.18
N LYS A 265 2.63 22.59 -22.03
CA LYS A 265 2.04 23.91 -21.80
C LYS A 265 0.66 23.97 -22.44
N ILE A 266 -0.24 24.73 -21.84
CA ILE A 266 -1.53 25.10 -22.44
C ILE A 266 -1.64 26.60 -22.29
N GLN A 267 -2.09 27.30 -23.34
CA GLN A 267 -2.16 28.76 -23.32
C GLN A 267 -3.61 29.23 -23.27
N ASN A 268 -3.86 30.47 -22.85
CA ASN A 268 -5.14 31.13 -23.12
C ASN A 268 -5.03 32.06 -24.35
N VAL A 269 -6.13 32.70 -24.74
CA VAL A 269 -6.18 33.70 -25.82
C VAL A 269 -5.25 34.91 -25.62
N ASN A 270 -4.76 35.14 -24.39
CA ASN A 270 -3.80 36.19 -24.05
C ASN A 270 -2.34 35.67 -23.97
N ASN A 271 -2.08 34.43 -24.43
CA ASN A 271 -0.80 33.73 -24.39
C ASN A 271 -0.22 33.45 -22.99
N ASN A 272 -0.99 33.60 -21.92
CA ASN A 272 -0.58 33.23 -20.56
C ASN A 272 -0.40 31.71 -20.46
N ASP A 273 0.65 31.25 -19.76
CA ASP A 273 0.87 29.83 -19.51
C ASP A 273 -0.07 29.29 -18.41
N LEU A 274 -0.86 28.29 -18.76
CA LEU A 274 -1.77 27.55 -17.88
C LEU A 274 -1.18 26.18 -17.49
N SER A 275 0.14 25.95 -17.60
CA SER A 275 0.84 24.68 -17.31
C SER A 275 0.56 24.00 -15.95
N LYS A 276 -0.24 24.60 -15.06
CA LYS A 276 -0.80 23.94 -13.87
C LYS A 276 -1.97 22.98 -14.16
N ILE A 277 -2.70 23.15 -15.26
CA ILE A 277 -3.94 22.39 -15.55
C ILE A 277 -3.71 21.01 -16.19
N THR A 278 -2.48 20.73 -16.62
CA THR A 278 -2.06 19.43 -17.15
C THR A 278 -0.83 18.97 -16.39
N ASP A 279 -0.62 17.66 -16.32
CA ASP A 279 0.56 17.03 -15.75
C ASP A 279 1.30 16.12 -16.74
N VAL A 280 0.93 16.18 -18.02
CA VAL A 280 1.59 15.41 -19.08
C VAL A 280 3.01 15.92 -19.28
N SER A 281 3.98 15.03 -19.10
CA SER A 281 5.41 15.34 -19.17
C SER A 281 6.18 14.19 -19.77
N TRP A 282 7.33 14.50 -20.36
CA TRP A 282 8.24 13.53 -20.95
C TRP A 282 9.66 13.78 -20.47
N ILE A 283 10.35 12.71 -20.09
CA ILE A 283 11.80 12.64 -20.02
C ILE A 283 12.30 12.41 -21.46
N TYR A 284 13.33 13.16 -21.86
CA TYR A 284 13.96 13.08 -23.19
C TYR A 284 15.43 12.62 -23.11
N ASP A 285 16.11 12.92 -22.00
CA ASP A 285 17.50 12.50 -21.81
C ASP A 285 17.78 12.00 -20.39
N LEU A 286 18.31 10.77 -20.31
CA LEU A 286 18.84 10.07 -19.14
C LEU A 286 20.29 9.58 -19.38
N ARG A 287 20.93 9.96 -20.50
CA ARG A 287 22.35 9.70 -20.77
C ARG A 287 23.21 10.72 -20.02
N ALA A 288 24.30 10.22 -19.47
CA ALA A 288 25.25 11.04 -18.76
C ALA A 288 26.20 11.80 -19.72
N GLN A 289 26.56 13.03 -19.34
CA GLN A 289 27.49 13.87 -20.10
C GLN A 289 28.93 13.33 -20.11
N ASN A 290 29.27 12.51 -19.11
CA ASN A 290 30.57 11.84 -18.90
C ASN A 290 30.29 10.49 -18.20
N SER A 291 31.30 9.81 -17.64
CA SER A 291 31.15 8.60 -16.79
C SER A 291 30.45 8.83 -15.43
N SER A 292 29.64 9.88 -15.32
CA SER A 292 28.78 10.17 -14.17
C SER A 292 27.51 9.32 -14.24
N ASN A 293 26.94 8.91 -13.11
CA ASN A 293 25.63 8.23 -13.14
C ASN A 293 24.51 9.27 -13.25
N ALA A 294 24.06 9.56 -14.47
CA ALA A 294 22.84 10.32 -14.69
C ALA A 294 21.61 9.45 -14.39
N SER A 295 20.68 9.94 -13.57
CA SER A 295 19.46 9.20 -13.24
C SER A 295 18.22 10.08 -13.08
N TYR A 296 17.05 9.44 -13.18
CA TYR A 296 15.81 9.96 -12.63
C TYR A 296 15.37 9.09 -11.46
N ASP A 297 15.19 9.70 -10.29
CA ASP A 297 14.86 9.00 -9.05
C ASP A 297 13.38 9.15 -8.71
N LEU A 298 12.68 8.02 -8.61
CA LEU A 298 11.32 7.92 -8.13
C LEU A 298 11.35 7.47 -6.66
N ILE A 299 11.03 8.38 -5.74
CA ILE A 299 11.04 8.14 -4.28
C ILE A 299 9.60 8.11 -3.77
N PHE A 300 9.25 7.10 -2.97
CA PHE A 300 7.91 6.93 -2.42
C PHE A 300 7.91 6.03 -1.17
N ASP A 301 6.96 6.27 -0.27
CA ASP A 301 6.69 5.36 0.85
C ASP A 301 5.60 4.37 0.45
N TYR A 302 5.79 3.09 0.81
CA TYR A 302 4.89 1.98 0.49
C TYR A 302 4.87 0.97 1.63
N TYR A 303 3.70 0.78 2.24
CA TYR A 303 3.47 -0.17 3.34
C TYR A 303 2.72 -1.44 2.89
N GLY A 304 2.78 -1.76 1.60
CA GLY A 304 2.17 -2.94 0.99
C GLY A 304 3.02 -4.19 1.14
N GLY A 305 2.72 -5.23 0.36
CA GLY A 305 3.59 -6.40 0.26
C GLY A 305 4.97 -6.05 -0.32
N SER A 306 5.88 -7.02 -0.41
CA SER A 306 7.21 -6.79 -1.02
C SER A 306 7.19 -6.60 -2.55
N ASN A 307 5.99 -6.60 -3.17
CA ASN A 307 5.77 -6.52 -4.61
C ASN A 307 4.77 -5.40 -4.95
N ALA A 308 4.89 -4.86 -6.17
CA ALA A 308 3.94 -3.95 -6.80
C ALA A 308 4.15 -3.97 -8.33
N THR A 309 3.26 -3.36 -9.11
CA THR A 309 3.48 -3.19 -10.56
C THR A 309 3.66 -1.71 -10.90
N LEU A 310 4.72 -1.42 -11.63
CA LEU A 310 5.09 -0.12 -12.14
C LEU A 310 4.73 0.00 -13.63
N TRP A 311 4.17 1.15 -14.00
CA TRP A 311 3.78 1.47 -15.36
C TRP A 311 4.28 2.85 -15.78
N PHE A 312 4.57 3.03 -17.06
CA PHE A 312 4.85 4.33 -17.66
C PHE A 312 4.65 4.28 -19.19
N PRO A 313 4.16 5.36 -19.82
CA PRO A 313 4.14 5.44 -21.28
C PRO A 313 5.55 5.71 -21.83
N TYR A 314 5.88 5.12 -22.97
CA TYR A 314 7.16 5.30 -23.66
C TYR A 314 7.02 5.40 -25.19
N LYS A 315 7.99 6.06 -25.83
CA LYS A 315 8.19 6.12 -27.30
C LYS A 315 9.65 6.45 -27.64
N THR A 316 10.00 6.61 -28.91
CA THR A 316 11.27 7.26 -29.34
C THR A 316 11.00 8.63 -29.97
N TYR A 317 11.98 9.54 -29.90
CA TYR A 317 11.93 10.89 -30.48
C TYR A 317 12.56 11.02 -31.88
N SER A 318 13.10 9.93 -32.45
CA SER A 318 13.82 9.98 -33.72
C SER A 318 13.59 8.74 -34.58
N SER A 319 13.23 8.94 -35.85
CA SER A 319 13.21 7.89 -36.88
C SER A 319 14.60 7.37 -37.24
N ASN A 320 15.64 8.17 -36.96
CA ASN A 320 17.03 7.89 -37.31
C ASN A 320 17.80 7.21 -36.17
N GLN A 321 17.22 7.10 -34.97
CA GLN A 321 17.77 6.25 -33.92
C GLN A 321 17.61 4.78 -34.33
N ASN A 322 18.68 4.00 -34.18
CA ASN A 322 18.55 2.55 -34.22
C ASN A 322 17.71 2.11 -33.02
N ILE A 323 16.43 1.79 -33.25
CA ILE A 323 15.46 1.39 -32.22
C ILE A 323 15.96 0.17 -31.42
N ASN A 324 16.74 -0.72 -32.05
CA ASN A 324 17.38 -1.87 -31.38
C ASN A 324 18.52 -1.45 -30.41
N ASN A 325 18.91 -0.16 -30.41
CA ASN A 325 19.89 0.42 -29.51
C ASN A 325 19.29 1.35 -28.44
N LEU A 326 17.97 1.44 -28.33
CA LEU A 326 17.35 2.04 -27.14
C LEU A 326 17.75 1.24 -25.90
N GLY A 327 17.95 1.92 -24.78
CA GLY A 327 18.23 1.27 -23.52
C GLY A 327 17.61 1.96 -22.33
N LEU A 328 17.25 1.16 -21.33
CA LEU A 328 16.72 1.63 -20.07
C LEU A 328 17.00 0.57 -19.01
N GLN A 329 17.47 1.03 -17.86
CA GLN A 329 17.73 0.18 -16.70
C GLN A 329 17.27 0.90 -15.43
N TYR A 330 16.99 0.16 -14.37
CA TYR A 330 16.65 0.73 -13.08
C TYR A 330 17.40 0.06 -11.92
N LYS A 331 17.65 0.81 -10.86
CA LYS A 331 18.05 0.28 -9.54
C LYS A 331 16.92 0.52 -8.55
N LEU A 332 16.33 -0.53 -7.99
CA LEU A 332 15.38 -0.43 -6.88
C LEU A 332 16.14 -0.56 -5.55
N ASN A 333 16.02 0.44 -4.69
CA ASN A 333 16.68 0.52 -3.39
C ASN A 333 18.19 0.25 -3.54
N ASP A 334 18.73 -0.66 -2.72
CA ASP A 334 20.13 -1.10 -2.80
C ASP A 334 20.35 -2.41 -3.56
N ASN A 335 19.34 -2.86 -4.31
CA ASN A 335 19.43 -4.05 -5.14
C ASN A 335 20.33 -3.82 -6.38
N GLN A 336 20.60 -4.90 -7.11
CA GLN A 336 21.34 -4.84 -8.37
C GLN A 336 20.56 -4.06 -9.45
N ILE A 337 21.29 -3.55 -10.44
CA ILE A 337 20.70 -2.90 -11.61
C ILE A 337 19.97 -3.94 -12.46
N THR A 338 18.74 -3.63 -12.85
CA THR A 338 17.92 -4.43 -13.78
C THR A 338 17.85 -3.72 -15.12
N ASP A 339 18.39 -4.34 -16.17
CA ASP A 339 18.23 -3.88 -17.55
C ASP A 339 16.83 -4.29 -18.08
N ILE A 340 16.09 -3.32 -18.61
CA ILE A 340 14.75 -3.46 -19.18
C ILE A 340 14.69 -3.00 -20.65
N SER A 341 15.84 -2.88 -21.32
CA SER A 341 15.96 -2.44 -22.71
C SER A 341 15.14 -3.29 -23.69
N SER A 342 14.96 -4.58 -23.40
CA SER A 342 14.12 -5.49 -24.20
C SER A 342 12.64 -5.10 -24.18
N LEU A 343 12.12 -4.60 -23.03
CA LEU A 343 10.73 -4.17 -22.86
C LEU A 343 10.37 -2.97 -23.74
N ILE A 344 11.34 -2.10 -24.01
CA ILE A 344 11.18 -0.87 -24.81
C ILE A 344 11.71 -0.99 -26.25
N SER A 345 12.31 -2.12 -26.61
CA SER A 345 12.98 -2.38 -27.91
C SER A 345 12.10 -2.21 -29.15
N ASN A 346 10.78 -2.12 -28.98
CA ASN A 346 9.80 -1.96 -30.05
C ASN A 346 9.18 -0.54 -30.11
N ALA A 347 9.76 0.44 -29.41
CA ALA A 347 9.28 1.83 -29.44
C ALA A 347 9.27 2.41 -30.86
N THR A 348 8.36 3.33 -31.16
CA THR A 348 8.33 4.04 -32.45
C THR A 348 8.11 5.53 -32.25
N ILE A 349 8.32 6.34 -33.29
CA ILE A 349 7.94 7.77 -33.30
C ILE A 349 6.42 7.99 -33.38
N ASN A 350 5.70 7.07 -34.03
CA ASN A 350 4.28 7.20 -34.39
C ASN A 350 3.32 6.65 -33.34
N GLU A 351 3.82 6.00 -32.29
CA GLU A 351 3.01 5.31 -31.29
C GLU A 351 3.58 5.48 -29.89
N ILE A 352 2.70 5.75 -28.93
CA ILE A 352 2.97 5.61 -27.49
C ILE A 352 2.63 4.18 -27.10
N LYS A 353 3.55 3.53 -26.41
CA LYS A 353 3.37 2.23 -25.77
C LYS A 353 3.38 2.42 -24.25
N VAL A 354 2.96 1.41 -23.50
CA VAL A 354 3.01 1.43 -22.03
C VAL A 354 3.86 0.27 -21.57
N ALA A 355 4.86 0.56 -20.74
CA ALA A 355 5.68 -0.44 -20.08
C ALA A 355 4.97 -0.95 -18.82
N GLU A 356 5.20 -2.21 -18.48
CA GLU A 356 4.71 -2.88 -17.28
C GLU A 356 5.91 -3.60 -16.64
N ILE A 357 6.16 -3.35 -15.36
CA ILE A 357 7.27 -3.92 -14.61
C ILE A 357 6.76 -4.41 -13.25
N ASN A 358 6.90 -5.70 -12.99
CA ASN A 358 6.67 -6.24 -11.66
C ASN A 358 7.89 -5.94 -10.79
N LEU A 359 7.73 -5.04 -9.83
CA LEU A 359 8.70 -4.71 -8.81
C LEU A 359 8.67 -5.78 -7.72
N THR A 360 9.85 -6.24 -7.30
CA THR A 360 10.01 -7.20 -6.20
C THR A 360 11.11 -6.72 -5.26
N GLY A 361 10.99 -7.04 -3.97
CA GLY A 361 11.94 -6.56 -2.96
C GLY A 361 11.73 -5.07 -2.59
N LEU A 362 10.48 -4.62 -2.58
CA LEU A 362 10.11 -3.33 -1.99
C LEU A 362 10.29 -3.39 -0.47
N ASN A 363 10.85 -2.31 0.09
CA ASN A 363 10.94 -2.09 1.53
C ASN A 363 9.55 -1.78 2.11
N PHE A 364 9.31 -2.18 3.35
CA PHE A 364 8.17 -1.67 4.12
C PHE A 364 8.48 -0.24 4.60
N GLY A 365 7.88 0.76 3.94
CA GLY A 365 8.21 2.17 4.11
C GLY A 365 8.92 2.73 2.88
N ASN A 366 10.04 3.42 3.08
CA ASN A 366 10.67 4.21 2.02
C ASN A 366 11.33 3.35 0.93
N ASN A 367 11.02 3.69 -0.32
CA ASN A 367 11.54 3.06 -1.52
C ASN A 367 12.06 4.11 -2.52
N LYS A 368 13.06 3.70 -3.30
CA LYS A 368 13.69 4.52 -4.33
C LYS A 368 13.95 3.70 -5.60
N ILE A 369 13.45 4.14 -6.75
CA ILE A 369 13.77 3.56 -8.06
C ILE A 369 14.56 4.59 -8.87
N SER A 370 15.80 4.24 -9.25
CA SER A 370 16.70 5.12 -9.99
C SER A 370 16.81 4.65 -11.44
N PHE A 371 16.17 5.35 -12.38
CA PHE A 371 16.21 5.04 -13.81
C PHE A 371 17.42 5.67 -14.48
N SER A 372 18.08 4.93 -15.37
CA SER A 372 19.21 5.42 -16.18
C SER A 372 19.26 4.70 -17.53
N VAL A 373 20.14 5.14 -18.42
CA VAL A 373 20.40 4.46 -19.71
C VAL A 373 21.74 3.73 -19.64
N PRO A 374 21.82 2.44 -20.04
CA PRO A 374 23.09 1.73 -20.10
C PRO A 374 24.11 2.44 -21.00
N GLN A 375 25.40 2.24 -20.75
CA GLN A 375 26.45 2.85 -21.58
C GLN A 375 26.30 2.44 -23.06
N SER A 376 26.51 3.39 -23.97
CA SER A 376 26.37 3.22 -25.42
C SER A 376 24.96 2.94 -25.94
N LYS A 377 23.92 3.08 -25.09
CA LYS A 377 22.51 3.02 -25.49
C LYS A 377 21.89 4.40 -25.71
N GLU A 378 20.83 4.41 -26.51
CA GLU A 378 20.02 5.57 -26.85
C GLU A 378 18.84 5.76 -25.89
N ASN A 379 18.43 7.02 -25.65
CA ASN A 379 17.30 7.33 -24.77
C ASN A 379 15.96 6.93 -25.38
N PRO A 380 15.08 6.21 -24.65
CA PRO A 380 13.64 6.31 -24.85
C PRO A 380 13.11 7.67 -24.36
N MET A 381 11.96 8.08 -24.88
CA MET A 381 11.10 9.02 -24.18
C MET A 381 10.27 8.27 -23.14
N ILE A 382 10.21 8.77 -21.90
CA ILE A 382 9.46 8.17 -20.79
C ILE A 382 8.51 9.21 -20.19
N GLY A 383 7.24 8.88 -19.99
CA GLY A 383 6.28 9.76 -19.33
C GLY A 383 6.15 9.53 -17.82
N ASN A 384 5.06 10.01 -17.24
CA ASN A 384 4.77 9.86 -15.81
C ASN A 384 4.70 8.38 -15.39
N PHE A 385 5.05 8.11 -14.14
CA PHE A 385 5.04 6.77 -13.56
C PHE A 385 3.75 6.53 -12.78
N PHE A 386 3.29 5.28 -12.76
CA PHE A 386 2.11 4.84 -12.04
C PHE A 386 2.46 3.54 -11.30
N ILE A 387 2.11 3.42 -10.03
CA ILE A 387 2.34 2.18 -9.25
C ILE A 387 1.00 1.64 -8.76
N THR A 388 0.77 0.34 -8.98
CA THR A 388 -0.43 -0.41 -8.59
C THR A 388 -0.08 -1.57 -7.67
N LEU A 389 -1.04 -2.02 -6.86
CA LEU A 389 -0.87 -3.21 -6.00
C LEU A 389 -0.80 -4.52 -6.81
N SER A 390 -1.43 -4.56 -7.98
CA SER A 390 -1.51 -5.72 -8.87
C SER A 390 -1.46 -5.29 -10.35
N ASN A 391 -1.31 -6.26 -11.27
CA ASN A 391 -1.35 -6.06 -12.72
C ASN A 391 -2.60 -6.62 -13.42
N ASP A 392 -3.64 -6.95 -12.64
CA ASP A 392 -4.94 -7.41 -13.14
C ASP A 392 -5.58 -6.43 -14.13
N GLU A 393 -6.55 -6.92 -14.91
CA GLU A 393 -7.17 -6.15 -15.99
C GLU A 393 -7.82 -4.84 -15.49
N GLU A 394 -8.37 -4.81 -14.27
CA GLU A 394 -8.95 -3.61 -13.68
C GLU A 394 -7.90 -2.50 -13.48
N TYR A 395 -6.81 -2.81 -12.78
CA TYR A 395 -5.70 -1.88 -12.52
C TYR A 395 -5.08 -1.38 -13.83
N ARG A 396 -4.82 -2.29 -14.77
CA ARG A 396 -4.33 -1.99 -16.12
C ARG A 396 -5.25 -1.02 -16.85
N ASN A 397 -6.56 -1.24 -16.79
CA ASN A 397 -7.54 -0.34 -17.39
C ASN A 397 -7.54 1.04 -16.73
N LYS A 398 -7.48 1.14 -15.39
CA LYS A 398 -7.39 2.43 -14.66
C LYS A 398 -6.10 3.20 -15.01
N VAL A 399 -4.97 2.49 -15.14
CA VAL A 399 -3.70 3.10 -15.59
C VAL A 399 -3.78 3.58 -17.04
N TYR A 400 -4.36 2.81 -17.97
CA TYR A 400 -4.58 3.25 -19.34
C TYR A 400 -5.54 4.45 -19.43
N ASP A 401 -6.61 4.45 -18.64
CA ASP A 401 -7.53 5.58 -18.52
C ASP A 401 -6.77 6.86 -18.09
N ALA A 402 -5.91 6.75 -17.07
CA ALA A 402 -5.13 7.87 -16.53
C ALA A 402 -3.97 8.33 -17.43
N ILE A 403 -3.35 7.43 -18.20
CA ILE A 403 -2.34 7.77 -19.20
C ILE A 403 -3.00 8.47 -20.40
N PHE A 404 -4.05 7.90 -20.97
CA PHE A 404 -4.61 8.41 -22.22
C PHE A 404 -5.76 9.40 -22.03
N GLY A 405 -6.09 9.74 -20.78
CA GLY A 405 -7.13 10.69 -20.43
C GLY A 405 -8.52 10.17 -20.76
N THR A 406 -8.74 8.85 -20.71
CA THR A 406 -10.08 8.28 -20.89
C THR A 406 -10.87 8.43 -19.60
N GLU A 407 -11.98 9.16 -19.66
CA GLU A 407 -12.90 9.39 -18.57
C GLU A 407 -14.18 8.58 -18.85
N LYS A 408 -14.49 7.59 -18.00
CA LYS A 408 -15.71 6.77 -18.11
C LYS A 408 -16.90 7.52 -17.52
N ASN A 409 -18.06 7.45 -18.18
CA ASN A 409 -19.29 8.01 -17.61
C ASN A 409 -19.83 7.07 -16.51
N SER A 410 -19.84 7.53 -15.27
CA SER A 410 -20.31 6.74 -14.11
C SER A 410 -21.81 6.43 -14.14
N LEU A 411 -22.58 7.15 -14.97
CA LEU A 411 -24.02 6.92 -15.18
C LEU A 411 -24.31 6.10 -16.45
N ASN A 412 -23.31 5.87 -17.31
CA ASN A 412 -23.48 5.16 -18.57
C ASN A 412 -22.20 4.43 -19.01
N GLU A 413 -22.10 3.14 -18.72
CA GLU A 413 -20.94 2.30 -19.08
C GLU A 413 -20.69 2.16 -20.60
N ASN A 414 -21.66 2.56 -21.43
CA ASN A 414 -21.51 2.60 -22.87
C ASN A 414 -20.82 3.88 -23.37
N GLU A 415 -20.51 4.84 -22.49
CA GLU A 415 -19.87 6.12 -22.84
C GLU A 415 -18.49 6.33 -22.21
N VAL A 416 -17.54 6.75 -23.04
CA VAL A 416 -16.21 7.23 -22.61
C VAL A 416 -15.85 8.54 -23.30
N ILE A 417 -15.13 9.41 -22.60
CA ILE A 417 -14.64 10.70 -23.10
C ILE A 417 -13.11 10.67 -23.12
N VAL A 418 -12.47 11.15 -24.19
CA VAL A 418 -11.03 11.39 -24.24
C VAL A 418 -10.74 12.84 -23.92
N ASN A 419 -10.08 13.07 -22.79
CA ASN A 419 -9.69 14.38 -22.30
C ASN A 419 -8.28 14.75 -22.77
N PHE A 420 -8.19 15.58 -23.80
CA PHE A 420 -6.91 15.96 -24.41
C PHE A 420 -6.01 16.83 -23.53
N VAL A 421 -6.54 17.46 -22.47
CA VAL A 421 -5.71 18.17 -21.47
C VAL A 421 -4.91 17.18 -20.62
N LYS A 422 -5.56 16.10 -20.19
CA LYS A 422 -5.01 15.09 -19.26
C LYS A 422 -4.26 13.95 -19.95
N GLY A 423 -4.67 13.56 -21.14
CA GLY A 423 -4.15 12.39 -21.85
C GLY A 423 -2.87 12.63 -22.66
N TYR A 424 -2.01 11.62 -22.72
CA TYR A 424 -0.87 11.56 -23.65
C TYR A 424 -1.34 11.36 -25.11
N GLY A 425 -0.66 12.01 -26.05
CA GLY A 425 -0.95 11.95 -27.49
C GLY A 425 0.24 12.45 -28.33
N ILE A 426 0.15 12.32 -29.66
CA ILE A 426 1.21 12.67 -30.61
C ILE A 426 0.67 13.63 -31.67
N ALA A 427 1.38 14.72 -31.97
CA ALA A 427 1.20 15.46 -33.23
C ALA A 427 2.38 15.23 -34.15
N LYS A 428 2.13 15.32 -35.46
CA LYS A 428 3.16 15.21 -36.50
C LYS A 428 3.78 16.55 -36.93
N LYS A 429 3.41 17.70 -36.33
CA LYS A 429 3.99 19.00 -36.72
C LYS A 429 4.07 20.02 -35.58
N VAL A 430 5.17 20.77 -35.58
CA VAL A 430 5.64 21.69 -34.53
C VAL A 430 4.70 22.85 -34.14
N ASN A 431 3.71 23.18 -34.98
CA ASN A 431 2.84 24.35 -34.79
C ASN A 431 1.45 24.00 -34.22
N MET A 432 1.15 22.75 -33.88
CA MET A 432 -0.09 22.46 -33.15
C MET A 432 -0.05 23.09 -31.75
N TYR A 433 -1.16 23.69 -31.32
CA TYR A 433 -1.32 24.30 -29.98
C TYR A 433 -2.59 23.78 -29.28
N GLN A 434 -2.62 23.84 -27.95
CA GLN A 434 -3.83 23.65 -27.16
C GLN A 434 -4.12 24.96 -26.42
N THR A 435 -5.35 25.46 -26.56
CA THR A 435 -5.75 26.70 -25.91
C THR A 435 -7.04 26.56 -25.10
N LEU A 436 -7.14 27.36 -24.04
CA LEU A 436 -8.38 27.65 -23.35
C LEU A 436 -9.26 28.55 -24.24
N PHE A 437 -10.43 28.05 -24.59
CA PHE A 437 -11.48 28.77 -25.27
C PHE A 437 -12.37 29.53 -24.27
N THR A 438 -11.97 30.75 -23.92
CA THR A 438 -12.83 31.65 -23.12
C THR A 438 -13.90 32.27 -24.01
N LYS A 439 -15.16 31.96 -23.71
CA LYS A 439 -16.39 32.38 -24.43
C LYS A 439 -16.39 33.85 -24.86
N ARG A 440 -16.45 34.14 -26.18
CA ARG A 440 -16.88 35.43 -26.74
C ARG A 440 -18.29 35.33 -27.35
N THR A 441 -19.27 35.26 -26.45
CA THR A 441 -20.74 35.25 -26.70
C THR A 441 -21.34 34.02 -27.40
N SER A 442 -22.39 33.46 -26.77
CA SER A 442 -23.06 32.18 -27.10
C SER A 442 -23.83 32.21 -28.47
N PRO A 443 -24.38 31.09 -29.01
CA PRO A 443 -25.28 30.15 -28.32
C PRO A 443 -24.89 28.67 -28.49
N ILE A 444 -24.30 28.10 -27.44
CA ILE A 444 -24.73 26.78 -26.96
C ILE A 444 -25.74 27.10 -25.85
N ASN A 445 -26.99 26.67 -25.99
CA ASN A 445 -28.08 27.08 -25.09
C ASN A 445 -28.22 26.21 -23.82
N ASP A 446 -27.52 25.07 -23.74
CA ASP A 446 -27.67 24.09 -22.64
C ASP A 446 -26.40 23.88 -21.79
N MET A 447 -25.36 24.72 -21.97
CA MET A 447 -24.21 24.74 -21.05
C MET A 447 -24.18 26.05 -20.28
N GLY A 448 -24.42 25.96 -18.97
CA GLY A 448 -24.35 27.08 -18.03
C GLY A 448 -23.02 27.83 -18.12
N ASP A 449 -23.05 29.12 -17.77
CA ASP A 449 -22.15 30.18 -18.24
C ASP A 449 -20.67 30.13 -17.76
N SER A 450 -20.11 28.97 -17.41
CA SER A 450 -18.83 28.88 -16.67
C SER A 450 -17.89 27.70 -16.96
N THR A 451 -18.17 26.79 -17.91
CA THR A 451 -17.23 25.68 -18.18
C THR A 451 -16.10 26.07 -19.14
N ASP A 452 -14.87 26.08 -18.63
CA ASP A 452 -13.65 26.21 -19.44
C ASP A 452 -13.54 25.07 -20.47
N GLN A 453 -13.45 25.41 -21.75
CA GLN A 453 -13.33 24.45 -22.84
C GLN A 453 -11.94 24.53 -23.46
N TYR A 454 -11.30 23.38 -23.69
CA TYR A 454 -9.95 23.32 -24.24
C TYR A 454 -9.98 22.71 -25.64
N VAL A 455 -9.39 23.41 -26.61
CA VAL A 455 -9.37 22.96 -28.02
C VAL A 455 -7.95 22.80 -28.53
N LEU A 456 -7.73 21.74 -29.32
CA LEU A 456 -6.53 21.52 -30.12
C LEU A 456 -6.65 22.30 -31.43
N GLY A 457 -5.71 23.20 -31.71
CA GLY A 457 -5.66 24.03 -32.90
C GLY A 457 -4.54 23.65 -33.88
N TYR A 458 -4.67 24.12 -35.13
CA TYR A 458 -3.82 23.76 -36.28
C TYR A 458 -3.74 22.25 -36.63
N LEU A 459 -4.73 21.45 -36.20
CA LEU A 459 -5.09 20.18 -36.85
C LEU A 459 -5.40 20.46 -38.32
N GLY A 460 -4.90 19.65 -39.28
CA GLY A 460 -4.88 20.11 -40.66
C GLY A 460 -5.05 19.10 -41.79
N ASN A 461 -4.93 19.66 -43.00
CA ASN A 461 -5.28 19.07 -44.29
C ASN A 461 -4.48 17.82 -44.68
N VAL A 462 -5.07 17.03 -45.58
CA VAL A 462 -4.44 15.93 -46.32
C VAL A 462 -4.30 16.35 -47.78
N THR A 463 -3.23 17.08 -48.13
CA THR A 463 -2.87 17.26 -49.56
C THR A 463 -2.35 15.94 -50.11
N GLY A 464 -3.12 15.32 -51.02
CA GLY A 464 -2.67 14.11 -51.71
C GLY A 464 -1.44 14.37 -52.60
N ALA A 465 -0.52 13.40 -52.63
CA ALA A 465 0.54 13.20 -53.62
C ALA A 465 1.27 14.48 -54.11
N GLY A 466 2.23 14.98 -53.33
CA GLY A 466 3.16 16.02 -53.77
C GLY A 466 4.21 16.35 -52.70
N ASP A 467 3.75 16.84 -51.55
CA ASP A 467 4.59 17.20 -50.40
C ASP A 467 4.34 16.26 -49.20
N ASN A 468 5.25 15.32 -48.97
CA ASN A 468 5.18 14.39 -47.83
C ASN A 468 5.30 15.09 -46.45
N ASN A 469 5.61 16.39 -46.42
CA ASN A 469 5.91 17.17 -45.22
C ASN A 469 4.72 17.98 -44.67
N ASN A 470 3.51 17.86 -45.25
CA ASN A 470 2.35 18.69 -44.87
C ASN A 470 1.13 17.96 -44.27
N VAL A 471 1.16 16.63 -44.12
CA VAL A 471 0.07 15.89 -43.45
C VAL A 471 0.09 16.16 -41.93
N LYS A 472 -0.92 16.88 -41.43
CA LYS A 472 -1.06 17.28 -40.02
C LYS A 472 -2.12 16.43 -39.30
N PHE A 473 -1.73 15.30 -38.73
CA PHE A 473 -2.60 14.49 -37.87
C PHE A 473 -2.22 14.57 -36.38
N TYR A 474 -3.19 14.24 -35.54
CA TYR A 474 -3.01 13.96 -34.12
C TYR A 474 -3.40 12.52 -33.82
N THR A 475 -2.56 11.80 -33.07
CA THR A 475 -2.83 10.46 -32.57
C THR A 475 -3.17 10.55 -31.09
N PHE A 476 -4.34 10.04 -30.72
CA PHE A 476 -4.73 9.80 -29.33
C PHE A 476 -5.13 8.34 -29.14
N TYR A 477 -5.41 7.97 -27.91
CA TYR A 477 -5.85 6.63 -27.57
C TYR A 477 -7.10 6.71 -26.69
N VAL A 478 -7.93 5.68 -26.78
CA VAL A 478 -9.15 5.53 -25.96
C VAL A 478 -9.22 4.12 -25.43
N ASN A 479 -9.42 3.98 -24.12
CA ASN A 479 -9.62 2.68 -23.50
C ASN A 479 -11.11 2.32 -23.48
N ILE A 480 -11.48 1.24 -24.15
CA ILE A 480 -12.87 0.93 -24.48
C ILE A 480 -13.38 -0.24 -23.61
N PRO A 481 -14.53 -0.10 -22.92
CA PRO A 481 -15.01 -1.13 -22.01
C PRO A 481 -15.54 -2.39 -22.72
N LYS A 482 -16.10 -2.24 -23.94
CA LYS A 482 -16.75 -3.32 -24.71
C LYS A 482 -16.41 -3.23 -26.19
N THR A 483 -16.12 -4.36 -26.83
CA THR A 483 -15.96 -4.43 -28.30
C THR A 483 -17.29 -4.09 -28.99
N GLY A 484 -17.30 -3.19 -29.97
CA GLY A 484 -18.51 -2.79 -30.68
C GLY A 484 -18.32 -1.60 -31.62
N ARG A 485 -19.41 -1.11 -32.23
CA ARG A 485 -19.39 0.11 -33.04
C ARG A 485 -19.71 1.31 -32.15
N TYR A 486 -18.86 2.32 -32.15
CA TYR A 486 -19.02 3.54 -31.37
C TYR A 486 -19.40 4.71 -32.26
N ASN A 487 -20.47 5.39 -31.87
CA ASN A 487 -20.75 6.77 -32.24
C ASN A 487 -19.65 7.69 -31.70
N ILE A 488 -19.42 8.80 -32.39
CA ILE A 488 -18.45 9.83 -32.01
C ILE A 488 -19.14 11.18 -31.96
N SER A 489 -19.02 11.86 -30.83
CA SER A 489 -19.38 13.26 -30.67
C SER A 489 -18.26 14.08 -30.03
N GLY A 490 -18.36 15.39 -30.11
CA GLY A 490 -17.39 16.29 -29.50
C GLY A 490 -17.70 17.75 -29.78
N ILE A 491 -16.79 18.61 -29.33
CA ILE A 491 -16.89 20.06 -29.51
C ILE A 491 -15.89 20.50 -30.58
N ILE A 492 -16.31 21.44 -31.43
CA ILE A 492 -15.51 22.06 -32.49
C ILE A 492 -15.61 23.58 -32.47
N ASN A 493 -14.58 24.24 -33.01
CA ASN A 493 -14.55 25.66 -33.32
C ASN A 493 -13.87 25.86 -34.69
N THR A 494 -14.45 26.63 -35.62
CA THR A 494 -13.99 26.55 -37.03
C THR A 494 -14.16 27.78 -37.92
N GLY A 495 -15.11 28.68 -37.64
CA GLY A 495 -15.55 29.71 -38.61
C GLY A 495 -16.04 29.11 -39.94
N ASP A 496 -15.07 28.79 -40.80
CA ASP A 496 -15.18 28.14 -42.12
C ASP A 496 -15.97 26.83 -42.10
N ARG A 497 -16.38 26.40 -43.30
CA ARG A 497 -16.87 25.04 -43.56
C ARG A 497 -15.70 24.05 -43.67
N ARG A 498 -15.48 23.22 -42.65
CA ARG A 498 -14.40 22.22 -42.58
C ARG A 498 -14.94 20.79 -42.51
N GLY A 499 -14.04 19.82 -42.55
CA GLY A 499 -14.31 18.41 -42.27
C GLY A 499 -13.29 17.85 -41.29
N ILE A 500 -13.67 16.76 -40.60
CA ILE A 500 -12.79 16.02 -39.69
C ILE A 500 -13.02 14.52 -39.87
N TYR A 501 -11.92 13.78 -39.79
CA TYR A 501 -11.89 12.35 -40.02
C TYR A 501 -11.18 11.67 -38.85
N PHE A 502 -11.72 10.54 -38.40
CA PHE A 502 -11.14 9.68 -37.39
C PHE A 502 -10.88 8.30 -38.00
N TRP A 503 -9.64 7.80 -37.90
CA TRP A 503 -9.26 6.45 -38.33
C TRP A 503 -8.77 5.64 -37.14
N LYS A 504 -9.14 4.36 -37.08
CA LYS A 504 -8.49 3.42 -36.15
C LYS A 504 -7.11 3.00 -36.68
N ASP A 505 -6.10 2.90 -35.83
CA ASP A 505 -4.74 2.37 -36.05
C ASP A 505 -3.85 2.99 -37.15
N ARG A 506 -4.36 3.12 -38.39
CA ARG A 506 -3.64 3.55 -39.59
C ARG A 506 -4.45 4.59 -40.37
N PHE A 507 -3.73 5.61 -40.84
CA PHE A 507 -4.19 6.65 -41.74
C PHE A 507 -4.20 6.17 -43.20
N GLU A 508 -5.22 6.59 -43.95
CA GLU A 508 -5.51 6.17 -45.35
C GLU A 508 -5.74 4.66 -45.57
N ASN A 509 -6.57 4.34 -46.57
CA ASN A 509 -6.98 2.97 -46.95
C ASN A 509 -7.62 2.08 -45.85
N ASN A 510 -7.84 2.60 -44.63
CA ASN A 510 -8.60 1.89 -43.61
C ASN A 510 -10.12 2.07 -43.79
N GLN A 511 -10.85 0.96 -43.91
CA GLN A 511 -12.32 0.93 -43.97
C GLN A 511 -12.97 1.30 -42.63
N ASN A 512 -12.24 1.17 -41.52
CA ASN A 512 -12.69 1.57 -40.19
C ASN A 512 -12.34 3.04 -39.92
N HIS A 513 -13.16 3.92 -40.49
CA HIS A 513 -13.08 5.36 -40.29
C HIS A 513 -14.46 5.99 -40.07
N ALA A 514 -14.49 7.08 -39.30
CA ALA A 514 -15.63 7.98 -39.16
C ALA A 514 -15.30 9.32 -39.83
N LYS A 515 -16.25 9.86 -40.59
CA LYS A 515 -16.07 11.06 -41.40
C LYS A 515 -17.20 12.05 -41.14
N PHE A 516 -16.83 13.28 -40.82
CA PHE A 516 -17.74 14.40 -40.66
C PHE A 516 -17.35 15.50 -41.66
N ILE A 517 -18.30 15.95 -42.46
CA ILE A 517 -18.10 16.98 -43.50
C ILE A 517 -19.06 18.13 -43.31
N ASN A 518 -18.73 19.29 -43.88
CA ASN A 518 -19.53 20.50 -43.83
C ASN A 518 -19.78 21.04 -42.41
N LEU A 519 -18.87 20.74 -41.47
CA LEU A 519 -18.86 21.31 -40.13
C LEU A 519 -18.65 22.84 -40.26
N THR A 520 -19.69 23.60 -39.93
CA THR A 520 -19.77 25.05 -40.12
C THR A 520 -20.03 25.77 -38.81
N SER A 521 -19.47 26.98 -38.71
CA SER A 521 -19.49 27.82 -37.51
C SER A 521 -19.82 29.27 -37.89
N PHE A 522 -20.86 29.45 -38.71
CA PHE A 522 -21.50 30.74 -39.04
C PHE A 522 -20.53 31.92 -39.35
N ASN A 523 -19.42 31.66 -40.05
CA ASN A 523 -18.36 32.65 -40.35
C ASN A 523 -17.74 33.32 -39.11
N ASN A 524 -17.81 32.68 -37.94
CA ASN A 524 -17.37 33.23 -36.66
C ASN A 524 -16.47 32.23 -35.89
N TRP A 525 -15.30 32.69 -35.46
CA TRP A 525 -14.31 31.93 -34.68
C TRP A 525 -14.46 32.07 -33.16
N ASP A 526 -15.38 32.91 -32.68
CA ASP A 526 -15.66 33.14 -31.25
C ASP A 526 -16.68 32.14 -30.65
N LYS A 527 -17.15 31.16 -31.44
CA LYS A 527 -18.18 30.19 -31.03
C LYS A 527 -17.71 28.74 -31.09
N LEU A 528 -18.18 27.95 -30.12
CA LEU A 528 -18.08 26.49 -30.11
C LEU A 528 -19.40 25.89 -30.63
N LYS A 529 -19.32 24.71 -31.23
CA LYS A 529 -20.46 23.90 -31.67
C LYS A 529 -20.20 22.43 -31.35
N THR A 530 -21.25 21.65 -31.10
CA THR A 530 -21.16 20.19 -31.05
C THR A 530 -21.26 19.55 -32.43
N PHE A 531 -20.72 18.34 -32.56
CA PHE A 531 -21.06 17.40 -33.62
C PHE A 531 -21.37 16.04 -32.98
N ASP A 532 -22.29 15.28 -33.57
CA ASP A 532 -22.58 13.89 -33.20
C ASP A 532 -22.80 13.05 -34.46
N SER A 533 -22.35 11.80 -34.44
CA SER A 533 -22.58 10.81 -35.49
C SER A 533 -24.01 10.31 -35.58
N ASN A 534 -24.81 10.52 -34.53
CA ASN A 534 -26.25 10.24 -34.48
C ASN A 534 -27.07 11.29 -35.24
N ASP A 535 -26.59 12.53 -35.36
CA ASP A 535 -27.28 13.64 -36.06
C ASP A 535 -27.17 13.53 -37.60
N GLY A 536 -26.83 12.35 -38.12
CA GLY A 536 -26.29 12.15 -39.46
C GLY A 536 -27.33 11.85 -40.56
N ASP A 537 -27.50 12.81 -41.48
CA ASP A 537 -28.26 12.66 -42.73
C ASP A 537 -27.57 11.69 -43.72
N GLY A 538 -27.86 10.39 -43.57
CA GLY A 538 -27.95 9.38 -44.64
C GLY A 538 -26.70 8.85 -45.37
N SER A 539 -25.57 9.58 -45.46
CA SER A 539 -24.62 9.34 -46.59
C SER A 539 -23.16 8.93 -46.26
N THR A 540 -22.66 8.97 -45.02
CA THR A 540 -21.23 8.65 -44.72
C THR A 540 -21.06 7.78 -43.48
N SER A 541 -19.99 6.98 -43.42
CA SER A 541 -19.60 6.26 -42.19
C SER A 541 -19.28 7.27 -41.09
N THR A 542 -20.12 7.31 -40.04
CA THR A 542 -19.95 8.20 -38.88
C THR A 542 -19.53 7.46 -37.60
N SER A 543 -19.34 6.13 -37.63
CA SER A 543 -18.97 5.31 -36.47
C SER A 543 -17.69 4.49 -36.67
N LEU A 544 -16.97 4.22 -35.59
CA LEU A 544 -15.79 3.36 -35.57
C LEU A 544 -16.08 2.00 -34.93
N GLN A 545 -15.56 0.92 -35.51
CA GLN A 545 -15.51 -0.38 -34.83
C GLN A 545 -14.31 -0.39 -33.88
N LEU A 546 -14.54 -0.51 -32.57
CA LEU A 546 -13.49 -0.54 -31.55
C LEU A 546 -13.49 -1.91 -30.84
N THR A 547 -12.34 -2.28 -30.28
CA THR A 547 -12.15 -3.50 -29.48
C THR A 547 -12.08 -3.15 -28.00
N LYS A 548 -12.49 -4.05 -27.10
CA LYS A 548 -12.24 -3.89 -25.64
C LYS A 548 -10.75 -3.63 -25.39
N GLY A 549 -10.45 -2.73 -24.45
CA GLY A 549 -9.10 -2.27 -24.14
C GLY A 549 -8.66 -1.05 -24.97
N LEU A 550 -7.36 -0.85 -25.07
CA LEU A 550 -6.77 0.35 -25.67
C LEU A 550 -6.87 0.36 -27.20
N ASN A 551 -7.44 1.43 -27.77
CA ASN A 551 -7.54 1.66 -29.21
C ASN A 551 -6.75 2.91 -29.60
N LYS A 552 -5.99 2.83 -30.69
CA LYS A 552 -5.28 3.98 -31.29
C LYS A 552 -6.19 4.68 -32.30
N ILE A 553 -6.39 5.98 -32.15
CA ILE A 553 -7.20 6.82 -33.04
C ILE A 553 -6.32 7.91 -33.64
N ILE A 554 -6.37 8.07 -34.96
CA ILE A 554 -5.71 9.13 -35.70
C ILE A 554 -6.79 10.10 -36.19
N VAL A 555 -6.60 11.41 -35.99
CA VAL A 555 -7.52 12.46 -36.43
C VAL A 555 -6.83 13.50 -37.31
N SER A 556 -7.49 13.92 -38.41
CA SER A 556 -7.03 15.00 -39.30
C SER A 556 -8.21 15.76 -39.95
N GLY A 557 -7.89 16.80 -40.71
CA GLY A 557 -8.84 17.50 -41.57
C GLY A 557 -9.24 16.70 -42.81
N ASP A 558 -10.10 17.29 -43.64
CA ASP A 558 -10.49 16.70 -44.94
C ASP A 558 -9.38 16.82 -46.01
N SER A 559 -9.52 16.06 -47.09
CA SER A 559 -8.55 16.03 -48.20
C SER A 559 -8.83 17.05 -49.31
N ARG A 560 -9.70 18.05 -49.07
CA ARG A 560 -10.12 19.06 -50.06
C ARG A 560 -9.54 20.44 -49.77
N ASN A 561 -8.27 20.49 -49.34
CA ASN A 561 -7.53 21.71 -49.04
C ASN A 561 -8.12 22.53 -47.90
N ARG A 562 -8.60 21.86 -46.85
CA ARG A 562 -9.12 22.50 -45.64
C ARG A 562 -8.46 21.89 -44.41
N ASP A 563 -7.94 22.75 -43.54
CA ASP A 563 -7.52 22.32 -42.21
C ASP A 563 -8.73 21.75 -41.43
N ALA A 564 -8.49 21.01 -40.35
CA ALA A 564 -9.57 20.52 -39.49
C ALA A 564 -10.21 21.70 -38.72
N PRO A 565 -11.42 21.56 -38.17
CA PRO A 565 -11.85 22.42 -37.07
C PRO A 565 -10.89 22.31 -35.88
N ASN A 566 -10.78 23.37 -35.07
CA ASN A 566 -10.20 23.25 -33.73
C ASN A 566 -11.06 22.26 -32.92
N LEU A 567 -10.43 21.33 -32.21
CA LEU A 567 -11.11 20.14 -31.67
C LEU A 567 -11.02 20.06 -30.15
N GLY A 568 -12.16 20.00 -29.47
CA GLY A 568 -12.27 19.71 -28.05
C GLY A 568 -12.22 18.21 -27.73
N ASN A 569 -12.52 17.86 -26.47
CA ASN A 569 -12.63 16.46 -26.04
C ASN A 569 -13.63 15.67 -26.88
N ILE A 570 -13.37 14.37 -27.04
CA ILE A 570 -14.15 13.46 -27.89
C ILE A 570 -14.90 12.45 -27.03
N LYS A 571 -16.21 12.34 -27.21
CA LYS A 571 -17.05 11.30 -26.61
C LYS A 571 -17.25 10.15 -27.59
N PHE A 572 -17.12 8.93 -27.09
CA PHE A 572 -17.47 7.69 -27.77
C PHE A 572 -18.66 7.07 -27.06
N THR A 573 -19.73 6.77 -27.80
CA THR A 573 -20.94 6.12 -27.27
C THR A 573 -21.16 4.81 -28.02
N LEU A 574 -21.19 3.67 -27.34
CA LEU A 574 -21.46 2.36 -27.96
C LEU A 574 -22.85 2.39 -28.63
N LYS A 575 -22.94 1.86 -29.86
CA LYS A 575 -24.23 1.58 -30.51
C LYS A 575 -24.83 0.31 -29.91
N ASP A 576 -26.12 0.39 -29.64
CA ASP A 576 -26.98 -0.77 -29.33
C ASP A 576 -27.01 -1.77 -30.50
#